data_AF-A0A1Z5L463-F1
#
_entry.id   AF-A0A1Z5L463-F1
#
_cell.length_a   1.000
_cell.length_b   1.000
_cell.length_c   1.000
_cell.angle_alpha   90.00
_cell.angle_beta   90.00
_cell.angle_gamma   90.00
#
_symmetry.space_group_name_H-M   'P 1'
#
loop_
_entity.id
_entity.type
_entity.pdbx_description
1 polymer ?
#
loop_
_entity_poly.entity_id
_entity_poly.type
_entity_poly.pdbx_seq_one_letter_code
_entity_poly.pdbx_strand_id
1 'polypeptide(L)'
;MEQLSNKDHSHTPYIVILLKALDQWQQQNGKRLPQSYKEKAAFKDIIKQGIRVKEDMVQDDEENFEEALKAVNVSLVPTEVPAYVQKLFEDPSCLNLSADSKAFWVLVRALKDFVANEGNGTLPLRGSIPDMTADSERYVKLLNIYHAEAERHVQAVHSRVQQLLTNLGKPQDFVTESDTKLFCKNAYTLHLYRGRSLAQEYDPETARVQEILSSLDSPDSEMVFYVMLRAVDRFYAEFNRYPGYFEDQLERDISRLKASLGRVLQDWGSGPIAKDDYVHEMCRYGACEFHSVAAFIGGCAAHEVIKLATGQYVPFDNTFIYNAMTTTSVTYVL
;
A
#
# COMPACT_ATOMS: atom_id res chain seq x y z
N MET A 1 12.34 -11.30 -36.04
CA MET A 1 13.11 -12.28 -35.26
C MET A 1 13.63 -13.43 -36.12
N GLU A 2 13.09 -13.63 -37.32
CA GLU A 2 13.42 -14.72 -38.24
C GLU A 2 14.89 -14.74 -38.71
N GLN A 3 15.54 -13.58 -38.83
CA GLN A 3 16.93 -13.47 -39.30
C GLN A 3 17.99 -13.69 -38.20
N LEU A 4 17.59 -13.88 -36.94
CA LEU A 4 18.52 -14.08 -35.83
C LEU A 4 19.15 -15.48 -35.88
N SER A 5 20.37 -15.62 -35.38
CA SER A 5 20.96 -16.94 -35.10
C SER A 5 20.14 -17.67 -34.03
N ASN A 6 20.24 -19.00 -33.92
CA ASN A 6 19.51 -19.75 -32.88
C ASN A 6 19.89 -19.27 -31.47
N LYS A 7 21.18 -19.01 -31.23
CA LYS A 7 21.67 -18.44 -29.97
C LYS A 7 21.05 -17.08 -29.69
N ASP A 8 21.07 -16.19 -30.67
CA ASP A 8 20.52 -14.85 -30.52
C ASP A 8 19.00 -14.87 -30.31
N HIS A 9 18.30 -15.81 -30.91
CA HIS A 9 16.87 -15.98 -30.76
C HIS A 9 16.49 -16.37 -29.32
N SER A 10 17.15 -17.38 -28.77
CA SER A 10 16.89 -17.88 -27.41
C SER A 10 17.38 -16.95 -26.29
N HIS A 11 18.23 -15.97 -26.60
CA HIS A 11 18.71 -14.95 -25.66
C HIS A 11 18.09 -13.56 -25.91
N THR A 12 16.94 -13.50 -26.58
CA THR A 12 16.19 -12.25 -26.77
C THR A 12 15.34 -11.95 -25.54
N PRO A 13 15.42 -10.74 -24.95
CA PRO A 13 14.56 -10.32 -23.83
C PRO A 13 13.08 -10.59 -24.09
N TYR A 14 12.36 -11.19 -23.13
CA TYR A 14 10.94 -11.52 -23.30
C TYR A 14 10.08 -10.30 -23.64
N ILE A 15 10.45 -9.10 -23.17
CA ILE A 15 9.76 -7.84 -23.50
C ILE A 15 9.76 -7.59 -25.01
N VAL A 16 10.87 -7.90 -25.70
CA VAL A 16 10.98 -7.74 -27.15
C VAL A 16 10.09 -8.77 -27.86
N ILE A 17 10.03 -10.00 -27.34
CA ILE A 17 9.12 -11.05 -27.84
C ILE A 17 7.67 -10.59 -27.73
N LEU A 18 7.27 -10.07 -26.56
CA LEU A 18 5.92 -9.53 -26.33
C LEU A 18 5.59 -8.40 -27.29
N LEU A 19 6.50 -7.45 -27.51
CA LEU A 19 6.29 -6.34 -28.45
C LEU A 19 6.12 -6.84 -29.89
N LYS A 20 6.92 -7.83 -30.32
CA LYS A 20 6.79 -8.42 -31.66
C LYS A 20 5.51 -9.21 -31.85
N ALA A 21 5.10 -9.99 -30.86
CA ALA A 21 3.80 -10.64 -30.86
C ALA A 21 2.66 -9.61 -30.86
N LEU A 22 2.83 -8.48 -30.17
CA LEU A 22 1.84 -7.40 -30.12
C LEU A 22 1.70 -6.69 -31.48
N ASP A 23 2.79 -6.45 -32.20
CA ASP A 23 2.75 -5.93 -33.57
C ASP A 23 1.87 -6.84 -34.46
N GLN A 24 2.08 -8.17 -34.39
CA GLN A 24 1.30 -9.15 -35.16
C GLN A 24 -0.17 -9.20 -34.72
N TRP A 25 -0.43 -9.19 -33.41
CA TRP A 25 -1.79 -9.14 -32.88
C TRP A 25 -2.55 -7.90 -33.35
N GLN A 26 -1.90 -6.73 -33.31
CA GLN A 26 -2.52 -5.45 -33.67
C GLN A 26 -2.79 -5.32 -35.16
N GLN A 27 -2.03 -6.00 -36.02
CA GLN A 27 -2.34 -6.10 -37.46
C GLN A 27 -3.67 -6.82 -37.71
N GLN A 28 -4.00 -7.83 -36.89
CA GLN A 28 -5.21 -8.64 -37.04
C GLN A 28 -6.41 -8.06 -36.28
N ASN A 29 -6.16 -7.37 -35.16
CA ASN A 29 -7.20 -6.95 -34.20
C ASN A 29 -7.29 -5.43 -34.01
N GLY A 30 -6.60 -4.65 -34.85
CA GLY A 30 -6.67 -3.20 -34.92
C GLY A 30 -6.22 -2.49 -33.64
N LYS A 31 -4.91 -2.25 -33.46
CA LYS A 31 -4.26 -1.49 -32.35
C LYS A 31 -4.72 -1.79 -30.90
N ARG A 32 -5.67 -2.69 -30.66
CA ARG A 32 -6.18 -3.07 -29.34
C ARG A 32 -5.24 -4.06 -28.68
N LEU A 33 -5.13 -3.95 -27.35
CA LEU A 33 -4.47 -4.95 -26.53
C LEU A 33 -5.40 -6.16 -26.28
N PRO A 34 -4.86 -7.38 -26.11
CA PRO A 34 -5.62 -8.53 -25.62
C PRO A 34 -6.14 -8.28 -24.20
N GLN A 35 -7.46 -8.31 -24.02
CA GLN A 35 -8.12 -8.02 -22.74
C GLN A 35 -8.72 -9.28 -22.11
N SER A 36 -9.52 -10.03 -22.87
CA SER A 36 -10.22 -11.20 -22.34
C SER A 36 -9.30 -12.41 -22.17
N TYR A 37 -9.71 -13.38 -21.36
CA TYR A 37 -8.97 -14.64 -21.22
C TYR A 37 -8.77 -15.33 -22.59
N LYS A 38 -9.81 -15.32 -23.44
CA LYS A 38 -9.77 -15.88 -24.79
C LYS A 38 -8.77 -15.14 -25.69
N GLU A 39 -8.76 -13.81 -25.64
CA GLU A 39 -7.80 -13.00 -26.41
C GLU A 39 -6.37 -13.21 -25.92
N LYS A 40 -6.15 -13.26 -24.59
CA LYS A 40 -4.83 -13.56 -24.02
C LYS A 40 -4.36 -14.96 -24.37
N ALA A 41 -5.25 -15.95 -24.46
CA ALA A 41 -4.92 -17.29 -24.94
C ALA A 41 -4.49 -17.27 -26.41
N ALA A 42 -5.26 -16.60 -27.28
CA ALA A 42 -4.89 -16.44 -28.69
C ALA A 42 -3.57 -15.68 -28.86
N PHE A 43 -3.32 -14.66 -28.05
CA PHE A 43 -2.04 -13.94 -28.01
C PHE A 43 -0.87 -14.84 -27.59
N LYS A 44 -1.06 -15.71 -26.60
CA LYS A 44 -0.06 -16.73 -26.22
C LYS A 44 0.22 -17.68 -27.38
N ASP A 45 -0.78 -18.03 -28.18
CA ASP A 45 -0.56 -18.90 -29.34
C ASP A 45 0.26 -18.20 -30.44
N ILE A 46 0.13 -16.88 -30.61
CA ILE A 46 1.05 -16.09 -31.47
C ILE A 46 2.49 -16.21 -30.96
N ILE A 47 2.71 -16.07 -29.65
CA ILE A 47 4.06 -16.21 -29.07
C ILE A 47 4.61 -17.63 -29.32
N LYS A 48 3.81 -18.68 -29.10
CA LYS A 48 4.23 -20.08 -29.33
C LYS A 48 4.60 -20.36 -30.78
N GLN A 49 3.95 -19.71 -31.75
CA GLN A 49 4.28 -19.84 -33.17
C GLN A 49 5.66 -19.26 -33.50
N GLY A 50 6.19 -18.38 -32.66
CA GLY A 50 7.54 -17.84 -32.79
C GLY A 50 8.66 -18.74 -32.26
N ILE A 51 8.33 -19.82 -31.52
CA ILE A 51 9.31 -20.77 -30.99
C ILE A 51 9.87 -21.61 -32.13
N ARG A 52 11.20 -21.70 -32.22
CA ARG A 52 11.86 -22.49 -33.28
C ARG A 52 11.69 -23.99 -33.03
N VAL A 53 11.59 -24.75 -34.11
CA VAL A 53 11.52 -26.22 -34.09
C VAL A 53 12.87 -26.77 -34.53
N LYS A 54 13.42 -27.73 -33.80
CA LYS A 54 14.66 -28.42 -34.19
C LYS A 54 14.42 -29.41 -35.34
N GLU A 55 15.50 -29.86 -35.99
CA GLU A 55 15.45 -30.77 -37.15
C GLU A 55 14.74 -32.11 -36.84
N ASP A 56 14.69 -32.51 -35.57
CA ASP A 56 14.01 -33.66 -35.00
C ASP A 56 12.51 -33.44 -34.68
N MET A 57 11.94 -32.33 -35.14
CA MET A 57 10.53 -31.91 -34.92
C MET A 57 10.14 -31.71 -33.44
N VAL A 58 11.13 -31.60 -32.55
CA VAL A 58 10.94 -31.21 -31.15
C VAL A 58 11.01 -29.68 -31.06
N GLN A 59 10.02 -29.05 -30.41
CA GLN A 59 10.07 -27.61 -30.12
C GLN A 59 11.27 -27.33 -29.22
N ASP A 60 12.03 -26.28 -29.54
CA ASP A 60 13.16 -25.88 -28.71
C ASP A 60 12.65 -25.36 -27.35
N ASP A 61 13.37 -25.71 -26.29
CA ASP A 61 13.05 -25.28 -24.93
C ASP A 61 13.64 -23.88 -24.70
N GLU A 62 12.98 -22.88 -25.27
CA GLU A 62 13.41 -21.48 -25.22
C GLU A 62 12.82 -20.78 -23.99
N GLU A 63 13.61 -20.74 -22.91
CA GLU A 63 13.23 -20.14 -21.62
C GLU A 63 12.68 -18.71 -21.76
N ASN A 64 13.24 -17.89 -22.64
CA ASN A 64 12.78 -16.51 -22.87
C ASN A 64 11.36 -16.43 -23.46
N PHE A 65 10.94 -17.43 -24.25
CA PHE A 65 9.55 -17.55 -24.72
C PHE A 65 8.63 -18.05 -23.61
N GLU A 66 9.09 -18.94 -22.73
CA GLU A 66 8.32 -19.31 -21.55
C GLU A 66 8.08 -18.10 -20.62
N GLU A 67 9.11 -17.29 -20.39
CA GLU A 67 9.01 -16.03 -19.65
C GLU A 67 7.97 -15.10 -20.30
N ALA A 68 8.01 -14.96 -21.63
CA ALA A 68 7.03 -14.16 -22.37
C ALA A 68 5.59 -14.69 -22.13
N LEU A 69 5.38 -16.00 -22.24
CA LEU A 69 4.07 -16.63 -22.03
C LEU A 69 3.54 -16.43 -20.60
N LYS A 70 4.41 -16.50 -19.59
CA LYS A 70 4.09 -16.21 -18.18
C LYS A 70 3.76 -14.72 -18.01
N ALA A 71 4.52 -13.83 -18.65
CA ALA A 71 4.41 -12.38 -18.55
C ALA A 71 3.16 -11.79 -19.22
N VAL A 72 2.50 -12.49 -20.17
CA VAL A 72 1.26 -12.02 -20.85
C VAL A 72 0.20 -11.53 -19.87
N ASN A 73 0.02 -12.23 -18.74
CA ASN A 73 -1.05 -11.92 -17.81
C ASN A 73 -0.83 -10.62 -17.05
N VAL A 74 0.43 -10.22 -16.85
CA VAL A 74 0.83 -9.04 -16.06
C VAL A 74 1.25 -7.85 -16.92
N SER A 75 1.76 -8.10 -18.13
CA SER A 75 2.41 -7.06 -18.95
C SER A 75 1.47 -6.33 -19.91
N LEU A 76 0.30 -6.89 -20.20
CA LEU A 76 -0.67 -6.33 -21.16
C LEU A 76 -1.74 -5.45 -20.50
N VAL A 77 -1.44 -4.92 -19.32
CA VAL A 77 -2.33 -4.01 -18.60
C VAL A 77 -2.06 -2.57 -19.08
N PRO A 78 -3.09 -1.77 -19.39
CA PRO A 78 -2.92 -0.36 -19.71
C PRO A 78 -2.13 0.37 -18.63
N THR A 79 -1.18 1.21 -19.04
CA THR A 79 -0.46 2.09 -18.12
C THR A 79 -1.36 3.27 -17.77
N GLU A 80 -1.76 3.36 -16.50
CA GLU A 80 -2.67 4.38 -16.00
C GLU A 80 -2.19 4.92 -14.65
N VAL A 81 -2.63 6.13 -14.29
CA VAL A 81 -2.36 6.69 -12.96
C VAL A 81 -3.25 5.96 -11.94
N PRO A 82 -2.70 5.36 -10.88
CA PRO A 82 -3.50 4.68 -9.87
C PRO A 82 -4.47 5.62 -9.14
N ALA A 83 -5.66 5.13 -8.77
CA ALA A 83 -6.71 5.94 -8.15
C ALA A 83 -6.27 6.68 -6.87
N TYR A 84 -5.40 6.08 -6.05
CA TYR A 84 -4.88 6.75 -4.85
C TYR A 84 -3.94 7.91 -5.19
N VAL A 85 -3.18 7.84 -6.29
CA VAL A 85 -2.35 8.96 -6.76
C VAL A 85 -3.24 10.04 -7.37
N GLN A 86 -4.29 9.68 -8.11
CA GLN A 86 -5.28 10.64 -8.63
C GLN A 86 -5.92 11.44 -7.49
N LYS A 87 -6.28 10.80 -6.37
CA LYS A 87 -6.77 11.49 -5.17
C LYS A 87 -5.79 12.53 -4.62
N LEU A 88 -4.48 12.29 -4.71
CA LEU A 88 -3.46 13.29 -4.33
C LEU A 88 -3.47 14.51 -5.25
N PHE A 89 -3.77 14.33 -6.55
CA PHE A 89 -3.88 15.42 -7.51
C PHE A 89 -5.11 16.31 -7.28
N GLU A 90 -6.13 15.76 -6.65
CA GLU A 90 -7.37 16.45 -6.29
C GLU A 90 -7.31 17.06 -4.88
N ASP A 91 -6.28 16.74 -4.10
CA ASP A 91 -6.16 17.23 -2.73
C ASP A 91 -6.04 18.76 -2.68
N PRO A 92 -6.75 19.45 -1.76
CA PRO A 92 -6.62 20.89 -1.58
C PRO A 92 -5.17 21.37 -1.41
N SER A 93 -4.32 20.56 -0.76
CA SER A 93 -2.90 20.86 -0.54
C SER A 93 -2.07 20.82 -1.82
N CYS A 94 -2.53 20.10 -2.84
CA CYS A 94 -1.93 20.05 -4.19
C CYS A 94 -2.48 21.17 -5.09
N LEU A 95 -3.78 21.44 -4.98
CA LEU A 95 -4.46 22.46 -5.80
C LEU A 95 -4.06 23.88 -5.40
N ASN A 96 -3.99 24.14 -4.09
CA ASN A 96 -3.80 25.47 -3.51
C ASN A 96 -2.45 25.56 -2.82
N LEU A 97 -1.37 25.58 -3.62
CA LEU A 97 -0.03 25.78 -3.06
C LEU A 97 0.13 27.20 -2.50
N SER A 98 0.88 27.30 -1.42
CA SER A 98 1.23 28.55 -0.74
C SER A 98 2.71 28.54 -0.33
N ALA A 99 3.18 29.68 0.21
CA ALA A 99 4.52 29.79 0.77
C ALA A 99 4.79 28.78 1.91
N ASP A 100 3.75 28.26 2.57
CA ASP A 100 3.87 27.28 3.65
C ASP A 100 3.77 25.82 3.17
N SER A 101 3.52 25.59 1.88
CA SER A 101 3.41 24.23 1.33
C SER A 101 4.70 23.44 1.53
N LYS A 102 4.55 22.20 1.98
CA LYS A 102 5.66 21.24 2.17
C LYS A 102 6.18 20.73 0.82
N ALA A 103 7.45 20.33 0.79
CA ALA A 103 8.13 19.78 -0.39
C ALA A 103 7.32 18.66 -1.09
N PHE A 104 6.73 17.76 -0.30
CA PHE A 104 5.84 16.70 -0.82
C PHE A 104 4.73 17.25 -1.72
N TRP A 105 4.04 18.31 -1.31
CA TRP A 105 2.92 18.86 -2.10
C TRP A 105 3.39 19.62 -3.34
N VAL A 106 4.57 20.26 -3.28
CA VAL A 106 5.20 20.85 -4.47
C VAL A 106 5.52 19.76 -5.50
N LEU A 107 6.07 18.62 -5.05
CA LEU A 107 6.36 17.46 -5.90
C LEU A 107 5.09 16.81 -6.47
N VAL A 108 4.04 16.62 -5.65
CA VAL A 108 2.74 16.10 -6.12
C VAL A 108 2.13 17.02 -7.18
N ARG A 109 2.21 18.34 -6.99
CA ARG A 109 1.72 19.30 -7.99
C ARG A 109 2.54 19.26 -9.27
N ALA A 110 3.87 19.25 -9.18
CA ALA A 110 4.74 19.11 -10.35
C ALA A 110 4.46 17.81 -11.12
N LEU A 111 4.20 16.71 -10.40
CA LEU A 111 3.82 15.43 -10.98
C LEU A 111 2.46 15.49 -11.68
N LYS A 112 1.45 16.13 -11.07
CA LYS A 112 0.15 16.37 -11.70
C LYS A 112 0.30 17.11 -13.02
N ASP A 113 1.08 18.19 -13.00
CA ASP A 113 1.32 19.03 -14.17
C ASP A 113 2.12 18.26 -15.24
N PHE A 114 3.08 17.40 -14.85
CA PHE A 114 3.76 16.48 -15.78
C PHE A 114 2.79 15.52 -16.46
N VAL A 115 1.94 14.85 -15.68
CA VAL A 115 0.95 13.88 -16.19
C VAL A 115 0.04 14.53 -17.22
N ALA A 116 -0.41 15.76 -16.99
CA ALA A 116 -1.30 16.48 -17.90
C ALA A 116 -0.61 16.97 -19.19
N ASN A 117 0.72 17.03 -19.21
CA ASN A 117 1.50 17.60 -20.31
C ASN A 117 2.49 16.56 -20.87
N GLU A 118 3.75 16.55 -20.41
CA GLU A 118 4.82 15.72 -20.97
C GLU A 118 4.57 14.22 -20.80
N GLY A 119 3.82 13.82 -19.76
CA GLY A 119 3.51 12.44 -19.42
C GLY A 119 2.36 11.83 -20.21
N ASN A 120 1.64 12.61 -21.03
CA ASN A 120 0.51 12.14 -21.85
C ASN A 120 -0.51 11.28 -21.06
N GLY A 121 -0.85 11.70 -19.85
CA GLY A 121 -1.79 10.98 -18.97
C GLY A 121 -1.16 9.86 -18.13
N THR A 122 0.16 9.68 -18.14
CA THR A 122 0.86 8.63 -17.39
C THR A 122 1.89 9.21 -16.42
N LEU A 123 2.22 8.42 -15.38
CA LEU A 123 3.26 8.76 -14.42
C LEU A 123 4.67 8.65 -15.06
N PRO A 124 5.68 9.34 -14.52
CA PRO A 124 7.08 9.18 -14.91
C PRO A 124 7.51 7.71 -14.86
N LEU A 125 8.28 7.30 -15.87
CA LEU A 125 8.89 5.97 -15.89
C LEU A 125 9.83 5.77 -14.69
N ARG A 126 9.77 4.57 -14.11
CA ARG A 126 10.65 4.15 -13.01
C ARG A 126 12.10 3.94 -13.46
N GLY A 127 12.30 3.62 -14.73
CA GLY A 127 13.61 3.36 -15.35
C GLY A 127 14.20 1.98 -15.10
N SER A 128 13.71 1.23 -14.11
CA SER A 128 14.12 -0.16 -13.87
C SER A 128 13.21 -1.15 -14.59
N ILE A 129 13.80 -2.24 -15.10
CA ILE A 129 13.10 -3.43 -15.63
C ILE A 129 13.47 -4.66 -14.79
N PRO A 130 12.61 -5.71 -14.72
CA PRO A 130 12.95 -6.95 -14.02
C PRO A 130 14.08 -7.69 -14.73
N ASP A 131 14.72 -8.61 -14.02
CA ASP A 131 15.65 -9.57 -14.62
C ASP A 131 14.92 -10.50 -15.61
N MET A 132 15.64 -11.01 -16.60
CA MET A 132 15.09 -11.89 -17.64
C MET A 132 16.17 -12.66 -18.39
N THR A 133 15.80 -13.80 -18.96
CA THR A 133 16.70 -14.59 -19.82
C THR A 133 17.00 -13.82 -21.11
N ALA A 134 18.20 -13.26 -21.18
CA ALA A 134 18.71 -12.51 -22.32
C ALA A 134 20.25 -12.46 -22.34
N ASP A 135 20.85 -12.13 -23.49
CA ASP A 135 22.27 -11.81 -23.53
C ASP A 135 22.54 -10.44 -22.88
N SER A 136 23.73 -10.30 -22.30
CA SER A 136 24.11 -9.11 -21.53
C SER A 136 24.04 -7.82 -22.36
N GLU A 137 24.39 -7.87 -23.65
CA GLU A 137 24.41 -6.68 -24.49
C GLU A 137 22.98 -6.17 -24.75
N ARG A 138 22.06 -7.08 -25.12
CA ARG A 138 20.65 -6.73 -25.37
C ARG A 138 19.94 -6.30 -24.10
N TYR A 139 20.19 -6.98 -22.99
CA TYR A 139 19.62 -6.60 -21.69
C TYR A 139 20.07 -5.19 -21.29
N VAL A 140 21.38 -4.91 -21.33
CA VAL A 140 21.92 -3.58 -21.00
C VAL A 140 21.39 -2.50 -21.96
N LYS A 141 21.29 -2.81 -23.25
CA LYS A 141 20.72 -1.89 -24.25
C LYS A 141 19.26 -1.55 -23.93
N LEU A 142 18.45 -2.56 -23.59
CA LEU A 142 17.06 -2.36 -23.20
C LEU A 142 16.95 -1.53 -21.91
N LEU A 143 17.73 -1.89 -20.88
CA LEU A 143 17.79 -1.17 -19.62
C LEU A 143 18.14 0.31 -19.81
N ASN A 144 19.12 0.62 -20.67
CA ASN A 144 19.54 1.99 -20.96
C ASN A 144 18.44 2.81 -21.66
N ILE A 145 17.58 2.20 -22.48
CA ILE A 145 16.42 2.88 -23.07
C ILE A 145 15.46 3.35 -21.96
N TYR A 146 15.13 2.46 -21.02
CA TYR A 146 14.26 2.82 -19.88
C TYR A 146 14.90 3.86 -18.96
N HIS A 147 16.21 3.75 -18.69
CA HIS A 147 16.92 4.73 -17.88
C HIS A 147 16.97 6.11 -18.53
N ALA A 148 17.28 6.18 -19.83
CA ALA A 148 17.34 7.46 -20.54
C ALA A 148 15.97 8.17 -20.53
N GLU A 149 14.90 7.42 -20.75
CA GLU A 149 13.55 7.99 -20.75
C GLU A 149 13.09 8.38 -19.34
N ALA A 150 13.42 7.59 -18.31
CA ALA A 150 13.16 7.96 -16.92
C ALA A 150 13.90 9.24 -16.52
N GLU A 151 15.17 9.39 -16.92
CA GLU A 151 15.94 10.61 -16.68
C GLU A 151 15.32 11.82 -17.39
N ARG A 152 14.86 11.66 -18.65
CA ARG A 152 14.11 12.72 -19.36
C ARG A 152 12.85 13.15 -18.59
N HIS A 153 12.11 12.20 -18.04
CA HIS A 153 10.94 12.49 -17.21
C HIS A 153 11.29 13.19 -15.89
N VAL A 154 12.37 12.77 -15.22
CA VAL A 154 12.87 13.44 -14.00
C VAL A 154 13.20 14.90 -14.29
N GLN A 155 13.91 15.20 -15.38
CA GLN A 155 14.24 16.57 -15.77
C GLN A 155 12.99 17.42 -16.05
N ALA A 156 11.97 16.84 -16.70
CA ALA A 156 10.71 17.52 -16.96
C ALA A 156 9.96 17.85 -15.65
N VAL A 157 9.87 16.89 -14.72
CA VAL A 157 9.25 17.11 -13.41
C VAL A 157 10.05 18.13 -12.60
N HIS A 158 11.38 18.04 -12.60
CA HIS A 158 12.23 18.95 -11.84
C HIS A 158 12.11 20.39 -12.35
N SER A 159 12.05 20.58 -13.67
CA SER A 159 11.79 21.89 -14.27
C SER A 159 10.48 22.52 -13.77
N ARG A 160 9.42 21.71 -13.62
CA ARG A 160 8.15 22.15 -13.04
C ARG A 160 8.27 22.50 -11.57
N VAL A 161 9.01 21.70 -10.79
CA VAL A 161 9.32 22.00 -9.39
C VAL A 161 9.98 23.38 -9.27
N GLN A 162 11.03 23.65 -10.05
CA GLN A 162 11.75 24.93 -10.02
C GLN A 162 10.83 26.13 -10.38
N GLN A 163 9.93 25.96 -11.36
CA GLN A 163 8.92 26.96 -11.69
C GLN A 163 7.95 27.22 -10.51
N LEU A 164 7.47 26.15 -9.87
CA LEU A 164 6.59 26.27 -8.70
C LEU A 164 7.29 26.96 -7.53
N LEU A 165 8.54 26.60 -7.23
CA LEU A 165 9.31 27.23 -6.16
C LEU A 165 9.51 28.73 -6.40
N THR A 166 9.82 29.12 -7.65
CA THR A 166 9.91 30.53 -8.06
C THR A 166 8.60 31.28 -7.80
N ASN A 167 7.47 30.71 -8.23
CA ASN A 167 6.15 31.32 -8.07
C ASN A 167 5.73 31.44 -6.59
N LEU A 168 6.18 30.51 -5.75
CA LEU A 168 5.91 30.50 -4.31
C LEU A 168 6.90 31.34 -3.50
N GLY A 169 7.93 31.92 -4.13
CA GLY A 169 9.00 32.63 -3.44
C GLY A 169 9.86 31.74 -2.54
N LYS A 170 9.92 30.43 -2.83
CA LYS A 170 10.74 29.46 -2.10
C LYS A 170 12.15 29.36 -2.68
N PRO A 171 13.17 29.02 -1.87
CA PRO A 171 14.50 28.72 -2.36
C PRO A 171 14.50 27.59 -3.40
N GLN A 172 15.35 27.68 -4.42
CA GLN A 172 15.42 26.68 -5.49
C GLN A 172 15.97 25.32 -5.02
N ASP A 173 16.73 25.34 -3.93
CA ASP A 173 17.27 24.15 -3.25
C ASP A 173 16.29 23.54 -2.23
N PHE A 174 15.09 24.11 -2.06
CA PHE A 174 14.04 23.55 -1.20
C PHE A 174 13.61 22.14 -1.62
N VAL A 175 13.72 21.82 -2.91
CA VAL A 175 13.56 20.48 -3.47
C VAL A 175 14.69 20.24 -4.45
N THR A 176 15.56 19.28 -4.14
CA THR A 176 16.71 18.96 -4.97
C THR A 176 16.32 18.08 -6.17
N GLU A 177 17.22 17.97 -7.13
CA GLU A 177 17.09 17.03 -8.24
C GLU A 177 17.07 15.58 -7.74
N SER A 178 17.86 15.26 -6.71
CA SER A 178 17.83 13.94 -6.05
C SER A 178 16.49 13.61 -5.42
N ASP A 179 15.84 14.58 -4.76
CA ASP A 179 14.49 14.40 -4.20
C ASP A 179 13.49 14.13 -5.32
N THR A 180 13.61 14.88 -6.42
CA THR A 180 12.74 14.70 -7.59
C THR A 180 12.94 13.33 -8.22
N LYS A 181 14.18 12.87 -8.38
CA LYS A 181 14.52 11.55 -8.91
C LYS A 181 13.96 10.42 -8.04
N LEU A 182 14.11 10.53 -6.71
CA LEU A 182 13.54 9.57 -5.77
C LEU A 182 12.00 9.58 -5.84
N PHE A 183 11.39 10.77 -5.96
CA PHE A 183 9.95 10.93 -6.07
C PHE A 183 9.40 10.31 -7.36
N CYS A 184 10.01 10.60 -8.52
CA CYS A 184 9.64 10.01 -9.82
C CYS A 184 9.73 8.48 -9.80
N LYS A 185 10.82 7.93 -9.22
CA LYS A 185 11.00 6.47 -9.09
C LYS A 185 9.89 5.80 -8.28
N ASN A 186 9.29 6.52 -7.34
CA ASN A 186 8.25 6.03 -6.44
C ASN A 186 6.88 6.69 -6.68
N ALA A 187 6.69 7.37 -7.82
CA ALA A 187 5.45 8.09 -8.13
C ALA A 187 4.22 7.18 -8.13
N TYR A 188 4.42 5.91 -8.49
CA TYR A 188 3.38 4.90 -8.48
C TYR A 188 3.04 4.37 -7.08
N THR A 189 3.85 4.62 -6.04
CA THR A 189 3.63 4.12 -4.67
C THR A 189 3.41 5.23 -3.66
N LEU A 190 3.01 6.42 -4.11
CA LEU A 190 2.76 7.54 -3.20
C LEU A 190 1.59 7.21 -2.28
N HIS A 191 1.77 7.47 -0.99
CA HIS A 191 0.73 7.30 0.02
C HIS A 191 0.66 8.58 0.86
N LEU A 192 -0.57 8.97 1.21
CA LEU A 192 -0.84 10.03 2.16
C LEU A 192 -1.66 9.44 3.29
N TYR A 193 -1.21 9.68 4.51
CA TYR A 193 -1.88 9.22 5.70
C TYR A 193 -2.45 10.40 6.48
N ARG A 194 -3.74 10.35 6.80
CA ARG A 194 -4.46 11.34 7.60
C ARG A 194 -5.19 10.63 8.73
N GLY A 195 -4.50 10.53 9.86
CA GLY A 195 -5.06 9.96 11.08
C GLY A 195 -6.18 10.83 11.64
N ARG A 196 -7.07 10.20 12.40
CA ARG A 196 -8.03 10.90 13.26
C ARG A 196 -7.35 11.29 14.57
N SER A 197 -7.82 12.36 15.18
CA SER A 197 -7.35 12.72 16.51
C SER A 197 -8.01 11.85 17.57
N LEU A 198 -7.30 11.61 18.67
CA LEU A 198 -7.85 10.91 19.84
C LEU A 198 -9.12 11.62 20.38
N ALA A 199 -9.20 12.95 20.27
CA ALA A 199 -10.39 13.71 20.64
C ALA A 199 -11.62 13.27 19.82
N GLN A 200 -11.46 13.07 18.50
CA GLN A 200 -12.55 12.62 17.65
C GLN A 200 -12.99 11.18 17.92
N GLU A 201 -12.07 10.32 18.37
CA GLU A 201 -12.39 8.95 18.76
C GLU A 201 -13.20 8.88 20.07
N TYR A 202 -13.00 9.85 20.97
CA TYR A 202 -13.68 9.90 22.28
C TYR A 202 -14.94 10.76 22.27
N ASP A 203 -15.08 11.68 21.32
CA ASP A 203 -16.26 12.54 21.17
C ASP A 203 -17.48 11.72 20.70
N PRO A 204 -18.60 11.71 21.46
CA PRO A 204 -19.82 11.00 21.08
C PRO A 204 -20.38 11.36 19.69
N GLU A 205 -20.15 12.58 19.20
CA GLU A 205 -20.66 13.01 17.89
C GLU A 205 -19.83 12.48 16.72
N THR A 206 -18.54 12.24 16.92
CA THR A 206 -17.62 11.83 15.86
C THR A 206 -17.10 10.40 16.00
N ALA A 207 -17.21 9.78 17.17
CA ALA A 207 -16.74 8.42 17.40
C ALA A 207 -17.40 7.43 16.42
N ARG A 208 -16.63 6.47 15.89
CA ARG A 208 -17.13 5.45 14.95
C ARG A 208 -17.85 4.32 15.68
N VAL A 209 -18.79 4.67 16.53
CA VAL A 209 -19.54 3.75 17.37
C VAL A 209 -20.23 2.66 16.54
N GLN A 210 -20.81 3.01 15.39
CA GLN A 210 -21.46 2.02 14.52
C GLN A 210 -20.49 0.96 13.97
N GLU A 211 -19.27 1.36 13.58
CA GLU A 211 -18.23 0.43 13.11
C GLU A 211 -17.76 -0.48 14.25
N ILE A 212 -17.57 0.09 15.45
CA ILE A 212 -17.23 -0.65 16.67
C ILE A 212 -18.30 -1.70 16.97
N LEU A 213 -19.58 -1.29 17.05
CA LEU A 213 -20.69 -2.17 17.38
C LEU A 213 -20.88 -3.27 16.32
N SER A 214 -20.81 -2.94 15.03
CA SER A 214 -20.90 -3.94 13.95
C SER A 214 -19.78 -4.98 14.00
N SER A 215 -18.59 -4.59 14.46
CA SER A 215 -17.48 -5.52 14.64
C SER A 215 -17.72 -6.49 15.79
N LEU A 216 -18.43 -6.06 16.84
CA LEU A 216 -18.73 -6.88 18.02
C LEU A 216 -19.75 -7.99 17.75
N ASP A 217 -20.55 -7.88 16.69
CA ASP A 217 -21.47 -8.94 16.25
C ASP A 217 -20.73 -10.23 15.88
N SER A 218 -19.46 -10.12 15.47
CA SER A 218 -18.60 -11.29 15.33
C SER A 218 -18.14 -11.79 16.71
N PRO A 219 -18.40 -13.08 17.05
CA PRO A 219 -18.07 -13.62 18.36
C PRO A 219 -16.57 -13.51 18.66
N ASP A 220 -15.73 -13.72 17.65
CA ASP A 220 -14.27 -13.79 17.75
C ASP A 220 -13.59 -12.43 17.48
N SER A 221 -14.33 -11.34 17.34
CA SER A 221 -13.73 -10.03 17.07
C SER A 221 -12.94 -9.49 18.26
N GLU A 222 -11.70 -9.13 17.98
CA GLU A 222 -10.75 -8.47 18.88
C GLU A 222 -11.16 -7.04 19.23
N MET A 223 -12.16 -6.47 18.54
CA MET A 223 -12.81 -5.21 18.92
C MET A 223 -13.32 -5.25 20.36
N VAL A 224 -13.68 -6.44 20.87
CA VAL A 224 -14.07 -6.62 22.27
C VAL A 224 -13.00 -6.10 23.23
N PHE A 225 -11.70 -6.26 22.91
CA PHE A 225 -10.62 -5.76 23.78
C PHE A 225 -10.57 -4.23 23.81
N TYR A 226 -10.84 -3.56 22.69
CA TYR A 226 -10.95 -2.10 22.68
C TYR A 226 -12.09 -1.62 23.57
N VAL A 227 -13.28 -2.23 23.45
CA VAL A 227 -14.44 -1.87 24.29
C VAL A 227 -14.19 -2.18 25.77
N MET A 228 -13.55 -3.31 26.05
CA MET A 228 -13.16 -3.67 27.42
C MET A 228 -12.13 -2.70 28.00
N LEU A 229 -11.14 -2.25 27.23
CA LEU A 229 -10.18 -1.23 27.68
C LEU A 229 -10.88 0.10 27.98
N ARG A 230 -11.86 0.53 27.17
CA ARG A 230 -12.70 1.70 27.47
C ARG A 230 -13.48 1.53 28.77
N ALA A 231 -13.98 0.32 29.04
CA ALA A 231 -14.65 0.00 30.30
C ALA A 231 -13.69 -0.02 31.51
N VAL A 232 -12.45 -0.49 31.32
CA VAL A 232 -11.39 -0.48 32.34
C VAL A 232 -10.98 0.95 32.68
N ASP A 233 -10.82 1.84 31.71
CA ASP A 233 -10.52 3.25 31.97
C ASP A 233 -11.63 3.93 32.76
N ARG A 234 -12.90 3.62 32.44
CA ARG A 234 -14.05 4.10 33.22
C ARG A 234 -14.05 3.55 34.64
N PHE A 235 -13.75 2.27 34.81
CA PHE A 235 -13.59 1.65 36.13
C PHE A 235 -12.50 2.36 36.93
N TYR A 236 -11.34 2.61 36.31
CA TYR A 236 -10.23 3.30 36.96
C TYR A 236 -10.62 4.72 37.39
N ALA A 237 -11.34 5.46 36.55
CA ALA A 237 -11.83 6.80 36.89
C ALA A 237 -12.78 6.81 38.11
N GLU A 238 -13.55 5.75 38.34
CA GLU A 238 -14.49 5.66 39.47
C GLU A 238 -13.85 5.11 40.75
N PHE A 239 -12.97 4.10 40.63
CA PHE A 239 -12.43 3.35 41.77
C PHE A 239 -10.96 3.65 42.08
N ASN A 240 -10.28 4.44 41.24
CA ASN A 240 -8.87 4.84 41.36
C ASN A 240 -7.91 3.65 41.49
N ARG A 241 -8.24 2.55 40.81
CA ARG A 241 -7.43 1.33 40.70
C ARG A 241 -7.93 0.51 39.52
N TYR A 242 -7.12 -0.44 39.05
CA TYR A 242 -7.54 -1.37 38.00
C TYR A 242 -8.39 -2.53 38.55
N PRO A 243 -9.27 -3.13 37.73
CA PRO A 243 -10.06 -4.28 38.12
C PRO A 243 -9.16 -5.52 38.32
N GLY A 244 -9.40 -6.27 39.39
CA GLY A 244 -8.67 -7.50 39.72
C GLY A 244 -7.23 -7.29 40.19
N TYR A 245 -6.81 -6.05 40.44
CA TYR A 245 -5.48 -5.75 41.01
C TYR A 245 -5.30 -6.34 42.42
N PHE A 246 -6.38 -6.42 43.20
CA PHE A 246 -6.39 -7.03 44.53
C PHE A 246 -7.20 -8.33 44.49
N GLU A 247 -6.55 -9.45 44.85
CA GLU A 247 -7.18 -10.79 44.80
C GLU A 247 -8.45 -10.89 45.65
N ASP A 248 -8.48 -10.24 46.82
CA ASP A 248 -9.63 -10.24 47.73
C ASP A 248 -10.84 -9.44 47.22
N GLN A 249 -10.66 -8.67 46.13
CA GLN A 249 -11.70 -7.83 45.54
C GLN A 249 -12.18 -8.34 44.17
N LEU A 250 -11.61 -9.44 43.66
CA LEU A 250 -11.85 -9.96 42.31
C LEU A 250 -13.35 -10.12 41.97
N GLU A 251 -14.11 -10.79 42.83
CA GLU A 251 -15.56 -11.01 42.62
C GLU A 251 -16.37 -9.70 42.58
N ARG A 252 -15.98 -8.74 43.42
CA ARG A 252 -16.60 -7.40 43.43
C ARG A 252 -16.24 -6.62 42.17
N ASP A 253 -15.01 -6.78 41.69
CA ASP A 253 -14.50 -6.12 40.50
C ASP A 253 -15.15 -6.63 39.23
N ILE A 254 -15.41 -7.93 39.13
CA ILE A 254 -16.18 -8.50 38.01
C ILE A 254 -17.53 -7.78 37.87
N SER A 255 -18.26 -7.64 38.98
CA SER A 255 -19.57 -6.96 38.99
C SER A 255 -19.46 -5.47 38.63
N ARG A 256 -18.43 -4.79 39.15
CA ARG A 256 -18.20 -3.35 38.91
C ARG A 256 -17.69 -3.05 37.50
N LEU A 257 -16.84 -3.91 36.94
CA LEU A 257 -16.37 -3.81 35.56
C LEU A 257 -17.52 -4.08 34.60
N LYS A 258 -18.37 -5.07 34.87
CA LYS A 258 -19.60 -5.30 34.10
C LYS A 258 -20.52 -4.07 34.11
N ALA A 259 -20.68 -3.40 35.24
CA ALA A 259 -21.43 -2.15 35.32
C ALA A 259 -20.77 -1.01 34.52
N SER A 260 -19.44 -0.91 34.56
CA SER A 260 -18.67 0.10 33.79
C SER A 260 -18.82 -0.13 32.29
N LEU A 261 -18.72 -1.38 31.83
CA LEU A 261 -18.97 -1.79 30.45
C LEU A 261 -20.40 -1.44 30.02
N GLY A 262 -21.39 -1.77 30.85
CA GLY A 262 -22.79 -1.44 30.57
C GLY A 262 -23.03 0.06 30.34
N ARG A 263 -22.36 0.92 31.11
CA ARG A 263 -22.45 2.38 30.93
C ARG A 263 -21.75 2.85 29.65
N VAL A 264 -20.59 2.29 29.29
CA VAL A 264 -19.94 2.59 27.99
C VAL A 264 -20.85 2.24 26.82
N LEU A 265 -21.46 1.06 26.86
CA LEU A 265 -22.40 0.62 25.83
C LEU A 265 -23.67 1.47 25.78
N GLN A 266 -24.18 1.87 26.95
CA GLN A 266 -25.33 2.77 27.05
C GLN A 266 -25.04 4.15 26.43
N ASP A 267 -23.87 4.73 26.70
CA ASP A 267 -23.44 6.00 26.12
C ASP A 267 -23.30 5.91 24.59
N TRP A 268 -22.99 4.71 24.08
CA TRP A 268 -22.94 4.37 22.66
C TRP A 268 -24.31 3.98 22.05
N GLY A 269 -25.40 4.05 22.83
CA GLY A 269 -26.73 3.68 22.37
C GLY A 269 -26.92 2.20 22.10
N SER A 270 -26.04 1.34 22.64
CA SER A 270 -26.10 -0.11 22.50
C SER A 270 -26.68 -0.78 23.75
N GLY A 271 -27.26 -1.96 23.56
CA GLY A 271 -27.69 -2.84 24.64
C GLY A 271 -26.52 -3.57 25.31
N PRO A 272 -26.80 -4.37 26.35
CA PRO A 272 -25.79 -5.22 26.96
C PRO A 272 -25.28 -6.24 25.94
N ILE A 273 -23.95 -6.46 25.92
CA ILE A 273 -23.31 -7.46 25.09
C ILE A 273 -23.16 -8.76 25.89
N ALA A 274 -23.49 -9.89 25.29
CA ALA A 274 -23.32 -11.22 25.90
C ALA A 274 -21.88 -11.74 25.76
N LYS A 275 -20.92 -11.02 26.37
CA LYS A 275 -19.48 -11.34 26.37
C LYS A 275 -18.89 -11.29 27.80
N ASP A 276 -19.62 -11.89 28.75
CA ASP A 276 -19.25 -11.88 30.18
C ASP A 276 -17.87 -12.53 30.44
N ASP A 277 -17.48 -13.53 29.65
CA ASP A 277 -16.16 -14.19 29.77
C ASP A 277 -15.00 -13.21 29.68
N TYR A 278 -15.12 -12.18 28.83
CA TYR A 278 -14.10 -11.14 28.71
C TYR A 278 -14.05 -10.21 29.92
N VAL A 279 -15.17 -10.02 30.64
CA VAL A 279 -15.18 -9.27 31.91
C VAL A 279 -14.40 -10.06 32.97
N HIS A 280 -14.65 -11.36 33.07
CA HIS A 280 -13.91 -12.24 33.96
C HIS A 280 -12.41 -12.26 33.63
N GLU A 281 -12.08 -12.40 32.35
CA GLU A 281 -10.69 -12.47 31.89
C GLU A 281 -9.94 -11.13 32.10
N MET A 282 -10.57 -9.98 31.85
CA MET A 282 -9.97 -8.67 32.10
C MET A 282 -9.71 -8.42 33.60
N CYS A 283 -10.60 -8.87 34.48
CA CYS A 283 -10.33 -8.87 35.92
C CYS A 283 -9.20 -9.84 36.28
N ARG A 284 -9.17 -11.05 35.68
CA ARG A 284 -8.11 -12.03 35.92
C ARG A 284 -6.74 -11.50 35.52
N TYR A 285 -6.64 -10.66 34.49
CA TYR A 285 -5.37 -10.01 34.14
C TYR A 285 -4.82 -9.13 35.24
N GLY A 286 -5.66 -8.53 36.09
CA GLY A 286 -5.23 -7.70 37.23
C GLY A 286 -4.33 -6.54 36.82
N ALA A 287 -4.47 -6.03 35.59
CA ALA A 287 -3.58 -5.04 34.96
C ALA A 287 -2.09 -5.41 34.98
N CYS A 288 -1.75 -6.70 34.89
CA CYS A 288 -0.38 -7.13 34.75
C CYS A 288 0.17 -6.85 33.34
N GLU A 289 1.50 -6.68 33.25
CA GLU A 289 2.22 -6.52 32.00
C GLU A 289 3.12 -7.75 31.77
N PHE A 290 2.67 -8.69 30.94
CA PHE A 290 3.46 -9.86 30.61
C PHE A 290 4.62 -9.50 29.67
N HIS A 291 5.84 -9.89 30.05
CA HIS A 291 7.05 -9.58 29.29
C HIS A 291 6.97 -9.99 27.81
N SER A 292 6.43 -11.16 27.49
CA SER A 292 6.29 -11.64 26.11
C SER A 292 5.34 -10.78 25.28
N VAL A 293 4.23 -10.34 25.86
CA VAL A 293 3.25 -9.46 25.20
C VAL A 293 3.83 -8.07 25.02
N ALA A 294 4.47 -7.52 26.06
CA ALA A 294 5.15 -6.24 26.01
C ALA A 294 6.28 -6.23 24.96
N ALA A 295 7.07 -7.31 24.87
CA ALA A 295 8.13 -7.45 23.87
C ALA A 295 7.57 -7.48 22.44
N PHE A 296 6.46 -8.18 22.21
CA PHE A 296 5.79 -8.20 20.90
C PHE A 296 5.31 -6.80 20.49
N ILE A 297 4.56 -6.13 21.38
CA ILE A 297 4.08 -4.76 21.13
C ILE A 297 5.24 -3.78 20.95
N GLY A 298 6.30 -3.91 21.75
CA GLY A 298 7.51 -3.11 21.64
C GLY A 298 8.17 -3.23 20.27
N GLY A 299 8.23 -4.44 19.69
CA GLY A 299 8.73 -4.65 18.34
C GLY A 299 7.86 -3.99 17.26
N CYS A 300 6.53 -4.15 17.35
CA CYS A 300 5.59 -3.51 16.43
C CYS A 300 5.68 -1.97 16.51
N ALA A 301 5.59 -1.40 17.71
CA ALA A 301 5.63 0.03 17.93
C ALA A 301 6.97 0.65 17.50
N ALA A 302 8.10 0.01 17.80
CA ALA A 302 9.42 0.49 17.38
C ALA A 302 9.51 0.58 15.86
N HIS A 303 8.98 -0.41 15.13
CA HIS A 303 8.98 -0.38 13.68
C HIS A 303 8.10 0.75 13.12
N GLU A 304 6.91 0.98 13.66
CA GLU A 304 6.07 2.12 13.25
C GLU A 304 6.76 3.47 13.48
N VAL A 305 7.46 3.63 14.60
CA VAL A 305 8.26 4.82 14.88
C VAL A 305 9.35 5.00 13.82
N ILE A 306 10.03 3.92 13.40
CA ILE A 306 11.02 3.96 12.31
C ILE A 306 10.38 4.42 11.00
N LYS A 307 9.19 3.91 10.65
CA LYS A 307 8.47 4.32 9.44
C LYS A 307 8.18 5.82 9.45
N LEU A 308 7.67 6.34 10.56
CA LEU A 308 7.36 7.76 10.73
C LEU A 308 8.61 8.64 10.70
N ALA A 309 9.69 8.22 11.39
CA ALA A 309 10.94 8.98 11.45
C ALA A 309 11.66 9.03 10.10
N THR A 310 11.61 7.95 9.32
CA THR A 310 12.29 7.84 8.02
C THR A 310 11.44 8.34 6.85
N GLY A 311 10.12 8.45 7.03
CA GLY A 311 9.19 8.66 5.92
C GLY A 311 9.18 7.50 4.92
N GLN A 312 9.58 6.30 5.35
CA GLN A 312 9.64 5.09 4.53
C GLN A 312 8.64 4.06 5.01
N TYR A 313 8.15 3.22 4.10
CA TYR A 313 7.06 2.27 4.30
C TYR A 313 5.72 2.95 4.66
N VAL A 314 4.68 2.14 4.85
CA VAL A 314 3.34 2.60 5.18
C VAL A 314 3.03 2.22 6.63
N PRO A 315 2.73 3.20 7.51
CA PRO A 315 2.29 2.93 8.88
C PRO A 315 0.86 2.38 8.90
N PHE A 316 0.47 1.73 9.99
CA PHE A 316 -0.89 1.20 10.09
C PHE A 316 -1.97 2.28 10.30
N ASP A 317 -3.15 1.92 9.78
CA ASP A 317 -4.53 2.38 9.98
C ASP A 317 -5.07 2.75 11.38
N ASN A 318 -4.48 3.63 12.19
CA ASN A 318 -5.02 4.13 13.47
C ASN A 318 -4.78 3.20 14.68
N THR A 319 -5.56 2.14 14.89
CA THR A 319 -5.48 1.31 16.10
C THR A 319 -5.14 -0.13 15.78
N PHE A 320 -4.06 -0.65 16.38
CA PHE A 320 -3.64 -2.04 16.26
C PHE A 320 -3.93 -2.81 17.55
N ILE A 321 -4.70 -3.89 17.45
CA ILE A 321 -5.02 -4.78 18.58
C ILE A 321 -4.33 -6.12 18.38
N TYR A 322 -3.66 -6.59 19.43
CA TYR A 322 -3.04 -7.91 19.49
C TYR A 322 -3.68 -8.73 20.61
N ASN A 323 -4.23 -9.90 20.25
CA ASN A 323 -4.73 -10.88 21.19
C ASN A 323 -3.70 -12.01 21.35
N ALA A 324 -2.98 -11.99 22.46
CA ALA A 324 -1.98 -13.00 22.79
C ALA A 324 -2.59 -14.37 23.15
N MET A 325 -3.87 -14.43 23.54
CA MET A 325 -4.54 -15.69 23.88
C MET A 325 -4.70 -16.61 22.66
N THR A 326 -5.02 -16.00 21.51
CA THR A 326 -5.25 -16.69 20.24
C THR A 326 -4.15 -16.43 19.21
N THR A 327 -3.17 -15.59 19.55
CA THR A 327 -2.10 -15.14 18.65
C THR A 327 -2.61 -14.46 17.38
N THR A 328 -3.72 -13.72 17.49
CA THR A 328 -4.33 -12.97 16.39
C THR A 328 -4.09 -11.46 16.56
N SER A 329 -4.17 -10.73 15.45
CA SER A 329 -4.07 -9.26 15.47
C SER A 329 -4.87 -8.64 14.35
N VAL A 330 -5.33 -7.41 14.54
CA VAL A 330 -6.17 -6.68 13.60
C VAL A 330 -5.93 -5.18 13.74
N THR A 331 -6.16 -4.43 12.66
CA THR A 331 -6.10 -2.97 12.63
C THR A 331 -7.49 -2.40 12.40
N TYR A 332 -7.86 -1.36 13.16
CA TYR A 332 -9.13 -0.67 13.07
C TYR A 332 -8.94 0.83 12.91
N VAL A 333 -9.80 1.45 12.10
CA VAL A 333 -9.90 2.91 12.00
C VAL A 333 -11.02 3.38 12.94
N LEU A 334 -10.64 3.74 14.16
CA LEU A 334 -11.56 4.12 15.23
C LEU A 334 -11.96 5.59 15.22
#